data_AF-A0A524P7Z8-F1
#
_entry.id   AF-A0A524P7Z8-F1
#
_cell.length_a   1.000
_cell.length_b   1.000
_cell.length_c   1.000
_cell.angle_alpha   90.00
_cell.angle_beta   90.00
_cell.angle_gamma   90.00
#
_symmetry.space_group_name_H-M   'P 1'
#
loop_
_entity.id
_entity.type
_entity.pdbx_description
1 polymer ?
#
loop_
_entity_poly.entity_id
_entity_poly.type
_entity_poly.pdbx_seq_one_letter_code
_entity_poly.pdbx_strand_id
1 'polypeptide(L)'
;MFFHHRWYPSWEVSDLFKELIARDFHRQQVLAEAYVIPNAMRCVQCGICSFNCPIGLDVRAHASQGLSVSSSRCLTCGECVARCPRGVLTLQRTPLFRDN
;
A
#
# COMPACT_ATOMS: atom_id res chain seq x y z
N MET A 1 33.22 -40.46 -15.21
CA MET A 1 32.68 -39.14 -15.62
C MET A 1 31.16 -39.26 -15.57
N PHE A 2 30.57 -39.07 -14.38
CA PHE A 2 29.14 -39.27 -14.12
C PHE A 2 28.41 -37.94 -14.28
N PHE A 3 27.66 -37.79 -15.37
CA PHE A 3 26.74 -36.67 -15.57
C PHE A 3 25.41 -36.99 -14.86
N HIS A 4 25.21 -36.44 -13.66
CA HIS A 4 23.90 -36.41 -13.00
C HIS A 4 23.04 -35.30 -13.63
N HIS A 5 22.44 -35.56 -14.79
CA HIS A 5 21.28 -34.77 -15.21
C HIS A 5 20.06 -35.28 -14.46
N ARG A 6 19.71 -34.52 -13.42
CA ARG A 6 18.52 -34.61 -12.59
C ARG A 6 17.25 -34.51 -13.47
N TRP A 7 16.69 -35.66 -13.83
CA TRP A 7 15.38 -35.77 -14.47
C TRP A 7 14.29 -35.46 -13.43
N TYR A 8 13.92 -34.18 -13.30
CA TYR A 8 12.69 -33.79 -12.62
C TYR A 8 11.52 -33.96 -13.60
N PRO A 9 10.49 -34.75 -13.27
CA PRO A 9 9.33 -34.91 -14.12
C PRO A 9 8.50 -33.63 -14.19
N SER A 10 7.92 -33.35 -15.36
CA SER A 10 7.22 -32.09 -15.67
C SER A 10 6.00 -31.78 -14.79
N TRP A 11 5.41 -32.76 -14.12
CA TRP A 11 4.28 -32.58 -13.21
C TRP A 11 4.67 -31.95 -11.87
N GLU A 12 5.91 -32.17 -11.40
CA GLU A 12 6.43 -31.63 -10.13
C GLU A 12 6.61 -30.10 -10.20
N VAL A 13 7.01 -29.57 -11.37
CA VAL A 13 7.04 -28.12 -11.64
C VAL A 13 5.64 -27.54 -11.70
N SER A 14 4.66 -28.30 -12.20
CA SER A 14 3.26 -27.85 -12.29
C SER A 14 2.61 -27.71 -10.92
N ASP A 15 2.92 -28.63 -9.99
CA ASP A 15 2.35 -28.62 -8.64
C ASP A 15 3.00 -27.54 -7.77
N LEU A 16 4.30 -27.30 -7.93
CA LEU A 16 4.98 -26.14 -7.34
C LEU A 16 4.39 -24.81 -7.84
N PHE A 17 4.11 -24.70 -9.14
CA PHE A 17 3.45 -23.50 -9.69
C PHE A 17 2.02 -23.34 -9.17
N LYS A 18 1.25 -24.42 -9.02
CA LYS A 18 -0.10 -24.37 -8.43
C LYS A 18 -0.05 -23.95 -6.96
N GLU A 19 0.90 -24.45 -6.18
CA GLU A 19 1.10 -24.07 -4.78
C GLU A 19 1.55 -22.62 -4.62
N LEU A 20 2.44 -22.14 -5.50
CA LEU A 20 2.85 -20.73 -5.55
C LEU A 20 1.66 -19.82 -5.89
N ILE A 21 0.86 -20.17 -6.88
CA ILE A 21 -0.36 -19.41 -7.25
C ILE A 21 -1.41 -19.45 -6.12
N ALA A 22 -1.58 -20.59 -5.44
CA ALA A 22 -2.47 -20.72 -4.29
C ALA A 22 -2.01 -19.87 -3.09
N ARG A 23 -0.69 -19.80 -2.84
CA ARG A 23 -0.09 -18.93 -1.83
C ARG A 23 -0.22 -17.44 -2.18
N ASP A 24 -0.09 -17.09 -3.46
CA ASP A 24 -0.26 -15.71 -3.93
C ASP A 24 -1.70 -15.21 -3.78
N PHE A 25 -2.69 -16.07 -3.98
CA PHE A 25 -4.11 -15.70 -3.79
C PHE A 25 -4.43 -15.32 -2.33
N HIS A 26 -3.84 -15.99 -1.34
CA HIS A 26 -4.02 -15.62 0.08
C HIS A 26 -3.36 -14.28 0.44
N ARG A 27 -2.33 -13.84 -0.30
CA ARG A 27 -1.64 -12.57 -0.04
C ARG A 27 -2.38 -11.33 -0.55
N GLN A 28 -3.33 -11.49 -1.47
CA GLN A 28 -4.03 -10.38 -2.12
C GLN A 28 -5.08 -9.67 -1.24
N GLN A 29 -5.25 -10.08 0.02
CA GLN A 29 -6.26 -9.50 0.94
C GLN A 29 -5.78 -8.32 1.79
N VAL A 30 -4.55 -7.81 1.62
CA VAL A 30 -4.11 -6.57 2.29
C VAL A 30 -4.67 -5.35 1.54
N LEU A 31 -6.00 -5.24 1.52
CA LEU A 31 -6.70 -4.04 1.10
C LEU A 31 -6.37 -2.93 2.11
N ALA A 32 -6.06 -1.72 1.63
CA ALA A 32 -5.65 -0.59 2.44
C ALA A 32 -6.53 -0.41 3.69
N GLU A 33 -6.02 -0.86 4.84
CA GLU A 33 -6.71 -0.82 6.13
C GLU A 33 -6.87 0.60 6.68
N ALA A 34 -6.31 1.61 5.99
CA ALA A 34 -6.34 2.99 6.40
C ALA A 34 -6.39 3.97 5.21
N TYR A 35 -6.90 5.17 5.46
CA TYR A 35 -6.85 6.30 4.52
C TYR A 35 -6.39 7.56 5.25
N VAL A 36 -5.83 8.51 4.49
CA VAL A 36 -5.35 9.78 5.05
C VAL A 36 -6.45 10.82 4.95
N ILE A 37 -6.80 11.46 6.08
CA ILE A 37 -7.82 12.50 6.16
C ILE A 37 -7.14 13.85 6.37
N PRO A 38 -7.42 14.85 5.52
CA PRO A 38 -6.90 16.20 5.70
C PRO A 38 -7.86 17.14 6.45
N ASN A 39 -7.27 18.13 7.13
CA ASN A 39 -7.96 19.37 7.51
C ASN A 39 -7.58 20.49 6.52
N ALA A 40 -8.41 20.70 5.50
CA ALA A 40 -8.15 21.64 4.41
C ALA A 40 -7.86 23.07 4.90
N MET A 41 -8.55 23.54 5.94
CA MET A 41 -8.40 24.89 6.49
C MET A 41 -7.00 25.19 7.02
N ARG A 42 -6.21 24.15 7.35
CA ARG A 42 -4.85 24.28 7.87
C ARG A 42 -3.78 24.03 6.79
N CYS A 43 -4.19 23.61 5.60
CA CYS A 43 -3.28 23.29 4.50
C CYS A 43 -2.79 24.57 3.82
N VAL A 44 -1.48 24.79 3.85
CA VAL A 44 -0.81 25.92 3.18
C VAL A 44 -0.19 25.53 1.83
N GLN A 45 -0.55 24.36 1.30
CA GLN A 45 -0.09 23.85 0.00
C GLN A 45 1.44 23.77 -0.20
N CYS A 46 2.22 23.59 0.88
CA CYS A 46 3.69 23.53 0.82
C CYS A 46 4.28 22.36 0.02
N GLY A 47 3.49 21.30 -0.25
CA GLY A 47 3.92 20.17 -1.09
C GLY A 47 4.83 19.12 -0.42
N ILE A 48 5.27 19.33 0.83
CA ILE A 48 6.14 18.39 1.56
C ILE A 48 5.53 16.98 1.63
N CYS A 49 4.21 16.86 1.77
CA CYS A 49 3.52 15.57 1.81
C CYS A 49 3.59 14.81 0.47
N SER A 50 3.44 15.50 -0.67
CA SER A 50 3.57 14.88 -2.00
C SER A 50 5.03 14.51 -2.28
N PHE A 51 5.98 15.38 -1.92
CA PHE A 51 7.41 15.12 -2.11
C PHE A 51 7.90 13.85 -1.39
N ASN A 52 7.45 13.64 -0.15
CA ASN A 52 7.84 12.47 0.63
C ASN A 52 6.95 11.24 0.38
N CYS A 53 6.03 11.29 -0.58
CA CYS A 53 5.23 10.12 -0.89
C CYS A 53 6.08 9.09 -1.68
N PRO A 54 6.36 7.89 -1.13
CA PRO A 54 7.28 6.92 -1.75
C PRO A 54 6.79 6.38 -3.10
N ILE A 55 5.49 6.55 -3.39
CA ILE A 55 4.81 6.12 -4.61
C ILE A 55 4.34 7.30 -5.47
N GLY A 56 4.72 8.53 -5.11
CA GLY A 56 4.44 9.74 -5.89
C GLY A 56 2.96 10.15 -5.97
N LEU A 57 2.14 9.86 -4.94
CA LEU A 57 0.78 10.43 -4.90
C LEU A 57 0.83 11.93 -4.63
N ASP A 58 -0.01 12.70 -5.35
CA ASP A 58 -0.17 14.13 -5.06
C ASP A 58 -1.09 14.35 -3.84
N VAL A 59 -0.55 14.08 -2.66
CA VAL A 59 -1.23 14.25 -1.36
C VAL A 59 -1.60 15.71 -1.12
N ARG A 60 -0.80 16.67 -1.60
CA ARG A 60 -1.05 18.10 -1.47
C ARG A 60 -2.37 18.50 -2.11
N ALA A 61 -2.65 18.03 -3.33
CA ALA A 61 -3.90 18.35 -4.02
C ALA A 61 -5.12 17.81 -3.26
N HIS A 62 -5.03 16.59 -2.72
CA HIS A 62 -6.07 16.02 -1.85
C HIS A 62 -6.25 16.86 -0.59
N ALA A 63 -5.13 17.22 0.07
CA ALA A 63 -5.13 17.98 1.30
C ALA A 63 -5.72 19.38 1.15
N SER A 64 -5.41 20.10 0.07
CA SER A 64 -5.95 21.44 -0.19
C SER A 64 -7.44 21.42 -0.51
N GLN A 65 -7.95 20.32 -1.07
CA GLN A 65 -9.36 20.15 -1.42
C GLN A 65 -10.17 19.51 -0.28
N GLY A 66 -9.53 19.11 0.83
CA GLY A 66 -10.21 18.39 1.91
C GLY A 66 -10.59 16.96 1.56
N LEU A 67 -10.03 16.40 0.48
CA LEU A 67 -10.33 15.05 0.02
C LEU A 67 -9.44 14.04 0.73
N SER A 68 -10.03 12.92 1.16
CA SER A 68 -9.25 11.83 1.72
C SER A 68 -8.36 11.18 0.65
N VAL A 69 -7.18 10.73 1.05
CA VAL A 69 -6.31 9.91 0.19
C VAL A 69 -6.73 8.45 0.34
N SER A 70 -7.71 8.03 -0.47
CA SER A 70 -8.26 6.67 -0.52
C SER A 70 -7.87 5.89 -1.79
N SER A 71 -6.79 6.30 -2.45
CA SER A 71 -6.30 5.62 -3.66
C SER A 71 -5.86 4.19 -3.37
N SER A 72 -6.22 3.24 -4.23
CA SER A 72 -5.73 1.85 -4.19
C SER A 72 -4.20 1.73 -4.27
N ARG A 73 -3.54 2.77 -4.78
CA ARG A 73 -2.07 2.86 -4.81
C ARG A 73 -1.48 3.23 -3.45
N CYS A 74 -2.25 3.88 -2.56
CA CYS A 74 -1.77 4.33 -1.27
C CYS A 74 -1.37 3.13 -0.40
N LEU A 75 -0.08 3.02 -0.07
CA LEU A 75 0.45 1.96 0.79
C LEU A 75 0.12 2.14 2.27
N THR A 76 -0.59 3.22 2.64
CA THR A 76 -0.92 3.56 4.04
C THR A 76 0.29 3.71 4.98
N CYS A 77 1.48 3.98 4.42
CA CYS A 77 2.75 4.07 5.17
C CYS A 77 2.84 5.23 6.19
N GLY A 78 1.99 6.25 6.06
CA GLY A 78 1.95 7.38 7.00
C GLY A 78 3.03 8.45 6.82
N GLU A 79 3.94 8.34 5.85
CA GLU A 79 5.04 9.31 5.67
C GLU A 79 4.53 10.74 5.46
N CYS A 80 3.46 10.91 4.68
CA CYS A 80 2.85 12.23 4.45
C CYS A 80 2.29 12.86 5.74
N VAL A 81 1.77 12.04 6.67
CA VAL A 81 1.29 12.47 7.98
C VAL A 81 2.47 12.92 8.84
N ALA A 82 3.52 12.09 8.94
CA ALA A 82 4.71 12.37 9.74
C ALA A 82 5.45 13.64 9.28
N ARG A 83 5.49 13.90 7.97
CA ARG A 83 6.21 15.04 7.38
C ARG A 83 5.41 16.33 7.32
N CYS A 84 4.11 16.32 7.60
CA CYS A 84 3.31 17.53 7.50
C CYS A 84 3.64 18.51 8.65
N PRO A 85 4.33 19.64 8.40
CA PRO A 85 4.74 20.54 9.49
C PRO A 85 3.56 21.25 10.17
N ARG A 86 2.41 21.28 9.49
CA ARG A 86 1.17 21.90 10.00
C ARG A 86 0.27 20.92 10.76
N GLY A 87 0.59 19.61 10.75
CA GLY A 87 -0.27 18.57 11.31
C GLY A 87 -1.65 18.53 10.64
N VAL A 88 -1.69 18.69 9.31
CA VAL A 88 -2.95 18.74 8.53
C VAL A 88 -3.55 17.36 8.31
N LEU A 89 -2.71 16.33 8.26
CA LEU A 89 -3.07 15.00 7.80
C LEU A 89 -3.16 14.04 9.00
N THR A 90 -4.15 13.16 8.99
CA THR A 90 -4.32 12.09 9.98
C THR A 90 -4.50 10.75 9.26
N LEU A 91 -3.87 9.69 9.77
CA LEU A 91 -4.09 8.34 9.27
C LEU A 91 -5.27 7.70 10.04
N GLN A 92 -6.37 7.42 9.35
CA GLN A 92 -7.54 6.78 9.95
C GLN A 92 -7.66 5.34 9.45
N ARG A 93 -7.78 4.38 10.38
CA ARG A 93 -8.02 2.97 10.06
C ARG A 93 -9.50 2.72 9.84
N THR A 94 -9.83 1.92 8.83
CA THR A 94 -11.20 1.47 8.56
C THR A 94 -11.44 0.16 9.33
N PRO A 95 -12.51 0.01 10.11
CA PRO A 95 -12.75 -1.20 10.91
C PRO A 95 -13.27 -2.40 10.09
N LEU A 96 -12.98 -2.49 8.79
CA LEU A 96 -13.62 -3.48 7.90
C LEU A 96 -13.22 -4.93 8.17
N PHE A 97 -12.14 -5.18 8.92
CA PHE A 97 -11.73 -6.52 9.39
C PHE A 97 -11.40 -6.50 10.89
N ARG A 98 -12.27 -5.91 11.70
CA ARG A 98 -12.22 -6.16 13.15
C ARG A 98 -12.90 -7.49 13.44
N ASP A 99 -12.23 -8.58 13.07
CA ASP A 99 -12.70 -9.92 13.38
C ASP A 99 -12.59 -10.12 14.91
N ASN A 100 -13.73 -10.46 15.50
CA ASN A 100 -13.93 -10.86 16.88
C ASN A 100 -13.43 -12.28 17.11
#